data_AF-K0T9Y3-F1
#
_entry.id   AF-K0T9Y3-F1
#
_cell.length_a   1.000
_cell.length_b   1.000
_cell.length_c   1.000
_cell.angle_alpha   90.00
_cell.angle_beta   90.00
_cell.angle_gamma   90.00
#
_symmetry.space_group_name_H-M   'P 1'
#
loop_
_entity.id
_entity.type
_entity.pdbx_description
1 polymer ?
#
loop_
_entity_poly.entity_id
_entity_poly.type
_entity_poly.pdbx_seq_one_letter_code
_entity_poly.pdbx_strand_id
1 'polypeptide(L)'
;MMMRCVPCEGDGDEACANCGKLGSDAVKLKNCTACRLVKYCGVDCQRAHRKQHKKACKQRVAELKDEQLYGQGLERPEGDFCPICNLLIPLRTDDNSFFMACCMKQICCGCHLAAQKRGMRDCAFCRAPSPDDDATALAMIQTRVAKKDPVAIHSLGRKYYHGRLGLQKDMRRAVKLWEEAAELGSIESLFDLGNAYVFGNGVQEDEAKAVEFLAKAAMQGHAGSRHNLGYIEAQKGNNDRALRHLLISAKMGDNVSVENIKNYFMAGLATKEQYAEALNGYQDAMEEMMSHDREEAKNAYELG
;
A
#
# COMPACT_ATOMS: atom_id res chain seq x y z
N MET A 1 -32.72 12.24 5.90
CA MET A 1 -33.56 11.09 5.49
C MET A 1 -32.80 10.38 4.36
N MET A 2 -31.88 9.48 4.73
CA MET A 2 -31.03 8.76 3.77
C MET A 2 -31.88 7.73 3.02
N MET A 3 -31.98 7.88 1.69
CA MET A 3 -32.43 6.80 0.82
C MET A 3 -31.39 5.68 0.89
N ARG A 4 -31.64 4.71 1.77
CA ARG A 4 -31.03 3.38 1.65
C ARG A 4 -31.66 2.74 0.43
N CYS A 5 -30.89 2.56 -0.63
CA CYS A 5 -31.22 1.61 -1.68
C CYS A 5 -31.20 0.22 -1.05
N VAL A 6 -32.37 -0.24 -0.63
CA VAL A 6 -32.62 -1.66 -0.36
C VAL A 6 -32.39 -2.39 -1.69
N PRO A 7 -31.57 -3.45 -1.76
CA PRO A 7 -31.57 -4.31 -2.92
C PRO A 7 -32.95 -4.94 -3.00
N CYS A 8 -33.74 -4.55 -4.00
CA CYS A 8 -34.91 -5.32 -4.37
C CYS A 8 -34.39 -6.67 -4.89
N GLU A 9 -34.40 -7.70 -4.04
CA GLU A 9 -34.44 -9.08 -4.50
C GLU A 9 -35.75 -9.24 -5.28
N GLY A 10 -35.66 -9.13 -6.60
CA GLY A 10 -36.77 -9.37 -7.49
C GLY A 10 -36.25 -9.70 -8.88
N ASP A 11 -36.36 -10.97 -9.27
CA ASP A 11 -36.61 -11.57 -10.61
C ASP A 11 -36.01 -10.95 -11.89
N GLY A 12 -35.16 -9.93 -11.82
CA GLY A 12 -34.57 -9.24 -12.96
C GLY A 12 -33.32 -9.93 -13.52
N ASP A 13 -32.87 -11.01 -12.89
CA ASP A 13 -31.56 -11.63 -13.13
C ASP A 13 -31.57 -12.68 -14.25
N GLU A 14 -32.74 -12.98 -14.80
CA GLU A 14 -32.93 -14.02 -15.80
C GLU A 14 -33.25 -13.47 -17.20
N ALA A 15 -33.32 -12.16 -17.43
CA ALA A 15 -33.70 -11.62 -18.74
C ALA A 15 -32.58 -10.83 -19.43
N CYS A 16 -32.54 -10.89 -20.76
CA CYS A 16 -31.70 -10.02 -21.57
C CYS A 16 -32.17 -8.56 -21.44
N ALA A 17 -31.29 -7.67 -20.97
CA ALA A 17 -31.61 -6.28 -20.71
C ALA A 17 -32.03 -5.46 -21.95
N ASN A 18 -31.85 -5.99 -23.16
CA ASN A 18 -32.31 -5.34 -24.39
C ASN A 18 -33.65 -5.87 -24.90
N CYS A 19 -33.77 -7.20 -25.04
CA CYS A 19 -34.91 -7.82 -25.72
C CYS A 19 -35.86 -8.57 -24.78
N GLY A 20 -35.59 -8.59 -23.47
CA GLY A 20 -36.40 -9.28 -22.47
C GLY A 20 -36.31 -10.80 -22.52
N LYS A 21 -35.52 -11.39 -23.43
CA LYS A 21 -35.41 -12.84 -23.58
C LYS A 21 -34.90 -13.48 -22.29
N LEU A 22 -35.68 -14.41 -21.75
CA LEU A 22 -35.30 -15.16 -20.55
C LEU A 22 -34.15 -16.13 -20.84
N GLY A 23 -33.30 -16.31 -19.82
CA GLY A 23 -32.25 -17.29 -19.78
C GLY A 23 -32.85 -18.69 -19.68
N SER A 24 -32.24 -19.63 -20.38
CA SER A 24 -32.62 -21.04 -20.34
C SER A 24 -31.41 -21.90 -20.71
N ASP A 25 -31.53 -23.22 -20.63
CA ASP A 25 -30.48 -24.14 -21.09
C ASP A 25 -30.06 -23.87 -22.55
N ALA A 26 -31.01 -23.38 -23.37
CA ALA A 26 -30.77 -23.00 -24.77
C ALA A 26 -30.26 -21.55 -24.94
N VAL A 27 -30.43 -20.67 -23.94
CA VAL A 27 -30.11 -19.24 -24.03
C VAL A 27 -29.26 -18.82 -22.84
N LYS A 28 -27.94 -18.83 -23.03
CA LYS A 28 -26.99 -18.38 -22.03
C LYS A 28 -26.86 -16.86 -22.05
N LEU A 29 -27.34 -16.22 -20.99
CA LEU A 29 -27.14 -14.80 -20.78
C LEU A 29 -25.75 -14.50 -20.21
N LYS A 30 -25.10 -13.44 -20.71
CA LYS A 30 -23.78 -13.00 -20.26
C LYS A 30 -23.84 -11.62 -19.62
N ASN A 31 -23.21 -11.47 -18.47
CA ASN A 31 -23.05 -10.17 -17.82
C ASN A 31 -22.34 -9.17 -18.74
N CYS A 32 -22.73 -7.90 -18.63
CA CYS A 32 -21.92 -6.80 -19.14
C CYS A 32 -20.52 -6.90 -18.54
N THR A 33 -19.51 -7.04 -19.39
CA THR A 33 -18.12 -7.27 -18.95
C THR A 33 -17.54 -6.08 -18.18
N ALA A 34 -18.11 -4.89 -18.35
CA ALA A 34 -17.67 -3.69 -17.66
C ALA A 34 -18.30 -3.54 -16.26
N CYS A 35 -19.63 -3.56 -16.15
CA CYS A 35 -20.33 -3.21 -14.91
C CYS A 35 -20.97 -4.39 -14.18
N ARG A 36 -21.18 -5.53 -14.86
CA ARG A 36 -21.88 -6.71 -14.34
C ARG A 36 -23.33 -6.49 -13.87
N LEU A 37 -23.92 -5.29 -14.06
CA LEU A 37 -25.30 -4.98 -13.63
C LEU A 37 -26.40 -5.64 -14.46
N VAL A 38 -26.10 -5.93 -15.72
CA VAL A 38 -27.10 -6.34 -16.72
C VAL A 38 -26.55 -7.49 -17.54
N LYS A 39 -27.45 -8.32 -18.04
CA LYS A 39 -27.11 -9.49 -18.85
C LYS A 39 -27.62 -9.35 -20.28
N TYR A 40 -26.95 -10.00 -21.23
CA TYR A 40 -27.30 -10.00 -22.65
C TYR A 40 -27.27 -11.42 -23.23
N CYS A 41 -28.24 -11.74 -24.09
CA CYS A 41 -28.25 -13.00 -24.85
C CYS A 41 -27.28 -13.01 -26.03
N GLY A 42 -26.68 -11.87 -26.37
CA GLY A 42 -25.74 -11.73 -27.48
C GLY A 42 -25.16 -10.32 -27.60
N VAL A 43 -24.12 -10.20 -28.44
CA VAL A 43 -23.40 -8.94 -28.66
C VAL A 43 -24.27 -7.85 -29.29
N ASP A 44 -25.27 -8.22 -30.10
CA ASP A 44 -26.17 -7.27 -30.75
C ASP A 44 -27.10 -6.60 -29.74
N CYS A 45 -27.66 -7.38 -28.82
CA CYS A 45 -28.43 -6.85 -27.69
C CYS A 45 -27.59 -5.93 -26.79
N GLN A 46 -26.32 -6.29 -26.54
CA GLN A 46 -25.41 -5.42 -25.79
C GLN A 46 -25.14 -4.10 -26.52
N ARG A 47 -24.92 -4.14 -27.85
CA ARG A 47 -24.70 -2.93 -28.66
C ARG A 47 -25.93 -2.04 -28.71
N ALA A 48 -27.12 -2.63 -28.87
CA ALA A 48 -28.38 -1.89 -28.92
C ALA A 48 -28.68 -1.18 -27.59
N HIS A 49 -28.52 -1.88 -26.47
CA HIS A 49 -28.78 -1.31 -25.14
C HIS A 49 -27.69 -0.36 -24.63
N ARG A 50 -26.49 -0.35 -25.26
CA ARG A 50 -25.33 0.43 -24.80
C ARG A 50 -25.66 1.89 -24.53
N LYS A 51 -26.45 2.55 -25.39
CA LYS A 51 -26.78 3.98 -25.24
C LYS A 51 -27.61 4.26 -23.99
N GLN A 52 -28.60 3.42 -23.72
CA GLN A 52 -29.49 3.54 -22.55
C GLN A 52 -28.73 3.23 -21.24
N HIS A 53 -27.82 2.25 -21.29
CA HIS A 53 -27.09 1.80 -20.10
C HIS A 53 -25.80 2.56 -19.80
N LYS A 54 -25.29 3.36 -20.74
CA LYS A 54 -23.94 3.96 -20.66
C LYS A 54 -23.65 4.68 -19.34
N LYS A 55 -24.60 5.47 -18.83
CA LYS A 55 -24.43 6.25 -17.59
C LYS A 55 -24.31 5.33 -16.37
N ALA A 56 -25.28 4.44 -16.17
CA ALA A 56 -25.27 3.46 -15.09
C ALA A 56 -24.05 2.52 -15.16
N CYS A 57 -23.68 2.09 -16.37
CA CYS A 57 -22.48 1.27 -16.59
C CYS A 57 -21.21 1.96 -16.11
N LYS A 58 -21.01 3.24 -16.48
CA LYS A 58 -19.84 4.01 -16.08
C LYS A 58 -19.78 4.21 -14.57
N GLN A 59 -20.91 4.52 -13.95
CA GLN A 59 -21.01 4.68 -12.51
C GLN A 59 -20.60 3.38 -11.80
N ARG A 60 -21.18 2.25 -12.20
CA ARG A 60 -20.84 0.96 -11.59
C ARG A 60 -19.38 0.54 -11.83
N VAL A 61 -18.80 0.87 -12.99
CA VAL A 61 -17.37 0.64 -13.21
C VAL A 61 -16.51 1.43 -12.22
N ALA A 62 -16.89 2.66 -11.89
CA ALA A 62 -16.20 3.44 -10.87
C ALA A 62 -16.40 2.84 -9.47
N GLU A 63 -17.62 2.40 -9.13
CA GLU A 63 -17.91 1.72 -7.87
C GLU A 63 -17.11 0.41 -7.72
N LEU A 64 -17.02 -0.42 -8.76
CA LEU A 64 -16.21 -1.64 -8.75
C LEU A 64 -14.71 -1.36 -8.53
N LYS A 65 -14.21 -0.25 -9.09
CA LYS A 65 -12.82 0.19 -8.85
C LYS A 65 -12.63 0.62 -7.40
N ASP A 66 -13.57 1.37 -6.84
CA ASP A 66 -13.53 1.78 -5.44
C ASP A 66 -13.68 0.57 -4.50
N GLU A 67 -14.57 -0.39 -4.80
CA GLU A 67 -14.70 -1.65 -4.06
C GLU A 67 -13.37 -2.43 -4.05
N GLN A 68 -12.70 -2.55 -5.20
CA GLN A 68 -11.38 -3.17 -5.28
C GLN A 68 -10.34 -2.38 -4.48
N LEU A 69 -10.29 -1.05 -4.67
CA LEU A 69 -9.29 -0.19 -4.04
C LEU A 69 -9.44 -0.16 -2.52
N TYR A 70 -10.66 -0.10 -1.98
CA TYR A 70 -10.88 -0.05 -0.53
C TYR A 70 -10.98 -1.43 0.12
N GLY A 71 -11.25 -2.49 -0.64
CA GLY A 71 -11.36 -3.85 -0.13
C GLY A 71 -10.06 -4.64 -0.04
N GLN A 72 -8.94 -4.11 -0.54
CA GLN A 72 -7.62 -4.78 -0.53
C GLN A 72 -6.59 -4.00 0.30
N GLY A 73 -5.54 -4.68 0.78
CA GLY A 73 -4.45 -4.02 1.52
C GLY A 73 -4.95 -3.37 2.82
N LEU A 74 -5.74 -4.13 3.58
CA LEU A 74 -6.23 -3.76 4.90
C LEU A 74 -5.25 -4.15 6.02
N GLU A 75 -4.30 -5.03 5.71
CA GLU A 75 -3.25 -5.51 6.59
C GLU A 75 -1.89 -5.21 5.98
N ARG A 76 -0.87 -5.07 6.82
CA ARG A 76 0.51 -4.81 6.38
C ARG A 76 1.16 -6.07 5.82
N PRO A 77 2.00 -5.96 4.76
CA PRO A 77 2.64 -7.10 4.13
C PRO A 77 3.64 -7.82 5.04
N GLU A 78 3.95 -9.09 4.75
CA GLU A 78 4.91 -9.90 5.51
C GLU A 78 6.29 -9.26 5.69
N GLY A 79 6.73 -8.43 4.73
CA GLY A 79 8.00 -7.71 4.78
C GLY A 79 8.12 -6.73 5.96
N ASP A 80 6.99 -6.33 6.54
CA ASP A 80 6.93 -5.41 7.68
C ASP A 80 7.12 -6.11 9.04
N PHE A 81 7.17 -7.44 9.07
CA PHE A 81 7.36 -8.21 10.30
C PHE A 81 8.84 -8.44 10.57
N CYS A 82 9.23 -8.27 11.84
CA CYS A 82 10.58 -8.65 12.25
C CYS A 82 10.72 -10.17 12.17
N PRO A 83 11.69 -10.72 11.44
CA PRO A 83 11.79 -12.17 11.22
C PRO A 83 12.34 -12.94 12.45
N ILE A 84 12.63 -12.25 13.56
CA ILE A 84 13.12 -12.85 14.80
C ILE A 84 11.99 -13.01 15.81
N CYS A 85 11.22 -11.94 16.07
CA CYS A 85 10.10 -11.97 17.00
C CYS A 85 8.74 -12.19 16.34
N ASN A 86 8.67 -12.17 15.01
CA ASN A 86 7.44 -12.25 14.21
C ASN A 86 6.37 -11.20 14.59
N LEU A 87 6.79 -10.11 15.23
CA LEU A 87 5.93 -8.96 15.50
C LEU A 87 6.12 -7.92 14.39
N LEU A 88 5.02 -7.30 13.99
CA LEU A 88 4.99 -6.18 13.07
C LEU A 88 5.90 -5.04 13.57
N ILE A 89 6.73 -4.47 12.71
CA ILE A 89 7.64 -3.36 13.09
C ILE A 89 6.84 -2.05 13.03
N PRO A 90 6.90 -1.18 14.06
CA PRO A 90 6.24 0.13 14.03
C PRO A 90 6.53 0.91 12.74
N LEU A 91 5.53 1.62 12.22
CA LEU A 91 5.70 2.51 11.07
C LEU A 91 6.77 3.57 11.35
N ARG A 92 7.33 4.14 10.28
CA ARG A 92 8.71 4.67 10.27
C ARG A 92 9.69 3.54 10.58
N THR A 93 9.63 2.50 9.75
CA THR A 93 10.40 1.26 9.93
C THR A 93 11.90 1.51 9.98
N ASP A 94 12.42 2.50 9.24
CA ASP A 94 13.82 2.92 9.30
C ASP A 94 14.25 3.42 10.70
N ASP A 95 13.35 4.01 11.49
CA ASP A 95 13.62 4.47 12.87
C ASP A 95 13.50 3.33 13.90
N ASN A 96 12.75 2.28 13.55
CA ASN A 96 12.40 1.18 14.45
C ASN A 96 13.07 -0.15 14.10
N SER A 97 13.94 -0.17 13.09
CA SER A 97 14.62 -1.37 12.61
C SER A 97 15.94 -1.09 11.93
N PHE A 98 16.72 -2.15 11.78
CA PHE A 98 17.95 -2.18 11.00
C PHE A 98 17.76 -3.03 9.75
N PHE A 99 18.03 -2.45 8.58
CA PHE A 99 18.04 -3.17 7.31
C PHE A 99 19.38 -3.90 7.09
N MET A 100 19.34 -5.22 6.99
CA MET A 100 20.54 -6.05 6.90
C MET A 100 20.95 -6.32 5.45
N ALA A 101 22.07 -5.74 5.02
CA ALA A 101 22.59 -5.87 3.65
C ALA A 101 22.93 -7.33 3.24
N CYS A 102 23.18 -8.23 4.17
CA CYS A 102 23.51 -9.63 3.89
C CYS A 102 22.29 -10.49 3.50
N CYS A 103 21.10 -10.16 4.00
CA CYS A 103 19.89 -10.97 3.82
C CYS A 103 18.63 -10.19 3.38
N MET A 104 18.74 -8.87 3.19
CA MET A 104 17.63 -7.97 2.85
C MET A 104 16.47 -7.98 3.86
N LYS A 105 16.74 -8.36 5.12
CA LYS A 105 15.72 -8.38 6.18
C LYS A 105 15.80 -7.12 7.04
N GLN A 106 14.63 -6.62 7.43
CA GLN A 106 14.51 -5.62 8.49
C GLN A 106 14.40 -6.33 9.85
N ILE A 107 15.31 -6.01 10.77
CA ILE A 107 15.31 -6.56 12.13
C ILE A 107 14.96 -5.42 13.07
N CYS A 108 13.90 -5.57 13.88
CA CYS A 108 13.50 -4.52 14.81
C CYS A 108 14.63 -4.18 15.79
N CYS A 109 14.70 -2.92 16.23
CA CYS A 109 15.72 -2.42 17.14
C CYS A 109 15.85 -3.27 18.40
N GLY A 110 14.73 -3.76 18.95
CA GLY A 110 14.73 -4.65 20.11
C GLY A 110 15.46 -5.98 19.88
N CYS A 111 15.11 -6.71 18.82
CA CYS A 111 15.78 -7.97 18.50
C CYS A 111 17.27 -7.76 18.15
N HIS A 112 17.61 -6.64 17.52
CA HIS A 112 19.00 -6.29 17.23
C HIS A 112 19.79 -6.04 18.53
N LEU A 113 19.28 -5.21 19.44
CA LEU A 113 19.92 -4.95 20.73
C LEU A 113 20.02 -6.20 21.59
N ALA A 114 18.97 -7.01 21.65
CA ALA A 114 18.96 -8.27 22.39
C ALA A 114 20.03 -9.25 21.87
N ALA A 115 20.27 -9.28 20.56
CA ALA A 115 21.36 -10.07 19.98
C ALA A 115 22.75 -9.53 20.38
N GLN A 116 22.95 -8.22 20.31
CA GLN A 116 24.22 -7.57 20.71
C GLN A 116 24.57 -7.85 22.17
N LYS A 117 23.60 -7.77 23.09
CA LYS A 117 23.81 -8.08 24.51
C LYS A 117 24.27 -9.51 24.78
N ARG A 118 23.95 -10.45 23.87
CA ARG A 118 24.41 -11.84 23.93
C ARG A 118 25.78 -12.03 23.26
N GLY A 119 26.47 -10.95 22.92
CA GLY A 119 27.78 -10.97 22.27
C GLY A 119 27.71 -11.25 20.75
N MET A 120 26.53 -11.20 20.13
CA MET A 120 26.39 -11.41 18.70
C MET A 120 26.66 -10.11 17.94
N ARG A 121 27.77 -10.06 17.21
CA ARG A 121 28.17 -8.91 16.36
C ARG A 121 27.84 -9.09 14.88
N ASP A 122 27.53 -10.32 14.49
CA ASP A 122 27.07 -10.67 13.15
C ASP A 122 25.57 -10.38 12.98
N CYS A 123 25.06 -10.52 11.76
CA CYS A 123 23.63 -10.37 11.49
C CYS A 123 22.78 -11.30 12.37
N ALA A 124 21.88 -10.71 13.16
CA ALA A 124 21.04 -11.45 14.10
C ALA A 124 20.12 -12.50 13.45
N PHE A 125 19.85 -12.37 12.14
CA PHE A 125 19.03 -13.31 11.39
C PHE A 125 19.87 -14.39 10.70
N CYS A 126 20.79 -14.01 9.81
CA CYS A 126 21.50 -14.98 8.95
C CYS A 126 22.93 -15.32 9.40
N ARG A 127 23.41 -14.71 10.50
CA ARG A 127 24.77 -14.90 11.05
C ARG A 127 25.93 -14.55 10.13
N ALA A 128 25.66 -13.92 8.98
CA ALA A 128 26.71 -13.36 8.15
C ALA A 128 27.41 -12.20 8.89
N PRO A 129 28.73 -12.03 8.74
CA PRO A 129 29.46 -10.90 9.29
C PRO A 129 28.83 -9.58 8.85
N SER A 130 28.82 -8.61 9.78
CA SER A 130 28.41 -7.24 9.46
C SER A 130 29.43 -6.63 8.49
N PRO A 131 29.01 -5.84 7.49
CA PRO A 131 29.95 -5.21 6.57
C PRO A 131 30.80 -4.18 7.31
N ASP A 132 32.12 -4.28 7.19
CA ASP A 132 33.08 -3.37 7.84
C ASP A 132 33.19 -2.01 7.11
N ASP A 133 32.72 -1.94 5.86
CA ASP A 133 32.74 -0.72 5.04
C ASP A 133 31.58 -0.67 4.02
N ASP A 134 31.43 0.51 3.43
CA ASP A 134 30.43 0.83 2.41
C ASP A 134 30.55 -0.06 1.15
N ALA A 135 31.79 -0.40 0.76
CA ALA A 135 32.05 -1.21 -0.43
C ALA A 135 31.56 -2.65 -0.25
N THR A 136 31.79 -3.22 0.93
CA THR A 136 31.34 -4.56 1.33
C THR A 136 29.82 -4.60 1.43
N ALA A 137 29.21 -3.59 2.05
CA ALA A 137 27.75 -3.46 2.11
C ALA A 137 27.13 -3.38 0.70
N LEU A 138 27.74 -2.60 -0.21
CA LEU A 138 27.29 -2.49 -1.59
C LEU A 138 27.43 -3.81 -2.36
N ALA A 139 28.55 -4.51 -2.20
CA ALA A 139 28.78 -5.82 -2.84
C ALA A 139 27.75 -6.87 -2.40
N MET A 140 27.38 -6.88 -1.12
CA MET A 140 26.31 -7.75 -0.61
C MET A 140 24.96 -7.45 -1.27
N ILE A 141 24.58 -6.17 -1.39
CA ILE A 141 23.36 -5.76 -2.10
C ILE A 141 23.43 -6.16 -3.57
N GLN A 142 24.53 -5.87 -4.26
CA GLN A 142 24.71 -6.20 -5.68
C GLN A 142 24.63 -7.71 -5.95
N THR A 143 25.13 -8.54 -5.04
CA THR A 143 25.01 -10.00 -5.13
C THR A 143 23.54 -10.45 -5.14
N ARG A 144 22.68 -9.79 -4.35
CA ARG A 144 21.24 -10.06 -4.31
C ARG A 144 20.51 -9.47 -5.52
N VAL A 145 20.91 -8.28 -5.99
CA VAL A 145 20.42 -7.68 -7.24
C VAL A 145 20.67 -8.58 -8.44
N ALA A 146 21.85 -9.20 -8.54
CA ALA A 146 22.17 -10.17 -9.60
C ALA A 146 21.24 -11.40 -9.59
N LYS A 147 20.63 -11.72 -8.44
CA LYS A 147 19.64 -12.79 -8.26
C LYS A 147 18.19 -12.30 -8.41
N LYS A 148 17.99 -11.06 -8.90
CA LYS A 148 16.68 -10.45 -9.09
C LYS A 148 15.83 -10.38 -7.81
N ASP A 149 16.49 -10.20 -6.66
CA ASP A 149 15.81 -9.94 -5.40
C ASP A 149 15.17 -8.54 -5.41
N PRO A 150 13.83 -8.42 -5.38
CA PRO A 150 13.14 -7.13 -5.49
C PRO A 150 13.49 -6.16 -4.35
N VAL A 151 13.74 -6.67 -3.14
CA VAL A 151 14.10 -5.83 -1.98
C VAL A 151 15.52 -5.30 -2.15
N ALA A 152 16.43 -6.09 -2.71
CA ALA A 152 17.79 -5.65 -3.00
C ALA A 152 17.84 -4.59 -4.11
N ILE A 153 17.06 -4.78 -5.19
CA ILE A 153 16.97 -3.83 -6.29
C ILE A 153 16.40 -2.50 -5.77
N HIS A 154 15.32 -2.55 -4.99
CA HIS A 154 14.77 -1.38 -4.29
C HIS A 154 15.81 -0.67 -3.42
N SER A 155 16.51 -1.43 -2.58
CA SER A 155 17.53 -0.91 -1.66
C SER A 155 18.67 -0.23 -2.44
N LEU A 156 19.14 -0.84 -3.53
CA LEU A 156 20.13 -0.23 -4.42
C LEU A 156 19.60 1.09 -5.02
N GLY A 157 18.34 1.13 -5.44
CA GLY A 157 17.66 2.35 -5.87
C GLY A 157 17.71 3.45 -4.81
N ARG A 158 17.38 3.12 -3.55
CA ARG A 158 17.49 4.05 -2.41
C ARG A 158 18.94 4.52 -2.17
N LYS A 159 19.95 3.67 -2.39
CA LYS A 159 21.36 4.08 -2.26
C LYS A 159 21.76 5.10 -3.34
N TYR A 160 21.33 4.92 -4.60
CA TYR A 160 21.50 5.94 -5.64
C TYR A 160 20.71 7.21 -5.35
N TYR A 161 19.49 7.11 -4.82
CA TYR A 161 18.68 8.28 -4.47
C TYR A 161 19.36 9.17 -3.41
N HIS A 162 19.95 8.56 -2.38
CA HIS A 162 20.59 9.30 -1.30
C HIS A 162 22.09 9.57 -1.51
N GLY A 163 22.74 8.92 -2.48
CA GLY A 163 24.19 8.97 -2.64
C GLY A 163 24.93 8.31 -1.47
N ARG A 164 24.53 7.10 -1.09
CA ARG A 164 25.11 6.32 0.03
C ARG A 164 25.95 5.14 -0.48
N LEU A 165 26.79 4.56 0.38
CA LEU A 165 27.68 3.44 0.04
C LEU A 165 28.73 3.79 -1.04
N GLY A 166 29.28 5.01 -0.96
CA GLY A 166 30.22 5.53 -1.97
C GLY A 166 29.60 5.82 -3.35
N LEU A 167 28.29 5.68 -3.52
CA LEU A 167 27.60 6.00 -4.77
C LEU A 167 27.30 7.49 -4.88
N GLN A 168 27.46 8.05 -6.09
CA GLN A 168 26.98 9.39 -6.39
C GLN A 168 25.45 9.38 -6.49
N LYS A 169 24.83 10.50 -6.08
CA LYS A 169 23.38 10.67 -6.18
C LYS A 169 22.93 10.62 -7.64
N ASP A 170 22.03 9.71 -7.96
CA ASP A 170 21.46 9.56 -9.31
C ASP A 170 19.98 9.15 -9.22
N MET A 171 19.10 10.14 -9.29
CA MET A 171 17.65 9.93 -9.19
C MET A 171 17.09 9.15 -10.39
N ARG A 172 17.62 9.37 -11.61
CA ARG A 172 17.12 8.67 -12.80
C ARG A 172 17.44 7.19 -12.73
N ARG A 173 18.62 6.85 -12.21
CA ARG A 173 18.99 5.45 -11.96
C ARG A 173 18.18 4.83 -10.83
N ALA A 174 17.91 5.58 -9.76
CA ALA A 174 17.03 5.12 -8.69
C ALA A 174 15.64 4.74 -9.21
N VAL A 175 15.01 5.62 -10.01
CA VAL A 175 13.69 5.35 -10.64
C VAL A 175 13.72 4.07 -11.46
N LYS A 176 14.72 3.88 -12.33
CA LYS A 176 14.82 2.67 -13.16
C LYS A 176 14.92 1.39 -12.33
N LEU A 177 15.67 1.43 -11.23
CA LEU A 177 15.78 0.30 -10.30
C LEU A 177 14.44 0.07 -9.59
N TRP A 178 13.73 1.12 -9.19
CA TRP A 178 12.41 0.98 -8.59
C TRP A 178 11.36 0.45 -9.59
N GLU A 179 11.42 0.83 -10.87
CA GLU A 179 10.58 0.24 -11.91
C GLU A 179 10.83 -1.28 -12.01
N GLU A 180 12.10 -1.69 -12.10
CA GLU A 180 12.47 -3.12 -12.12
C GLU A 180 12.03 -3.87 -10.86
N ALA A 181 12.25 -3.29 -9.67
CA ALA A 181 11.86 -3.90 -8.42
C ALA A 181 10.34 -3.99 -8.27
N ALA A 182 9.59 -2.99 -8.72
CA ALA A 182 8.13 -2.99 -8.71
C ALA A 182 7.55 -4.07 -9.64
N GLU A 183 8.13 -4.27 -10.83
CA GLU A 183 7.77 -5.38 -11.72
C GLU A 183 7.99 -6.75 -11.08
N LEU A 184 8.99 -6.85 -10.20
CA LEU A 184 9.30 -8.04 -9.40
C LEU A 184 8.53 -8.11 -8.07
N GLY A 185 7.57 -7.21 -7.83
CA GLY A 185 6.68 -7.23 -6.66
C GLY A 185 7.14 -6.43 -5.44
N SER A 186 8.12 -5.52 -5.57
CA SER A 186 8.50 -4.62 -4.48
C SER A 186 7.42 -3.57 -4.22
N ILE A 187 6.73 -3.71 -3.08
CA ILE A 187 5.71 -2.76 -2.60
C ILE A 187 6.32 -1.39 -2.30
N GLU A 188 7.49 -1.36 -1.64
CA GLU A 188 8.22 -0.12 -1.35
C GLU A 188 8.62 0.63 -2.63
N SER A 189 8.99 -0.10 -3.70
CA SER A 189 9.30 0.54 -4.98
C SER A 189 8.08 1.14 -5.66
N LEU A 190 6.90 0.52 -5.53
CA LEU A 190 5.65 1.13 -5.98
C LEU A 190 5.37 2.44 -5.22
N PHE A 191 5.60 2.48 -3.91
CA PHE A 191 5.48 3.70 -3.12
C PHE A 191 6.48 4.78 -3.55
N ASP A 192 7.76 4.44 -3.68
CA ASP A 192 8.82 5.37 -4.09
C ASP A 192 8.61 5.90 -5.52
N LEU A 193 8.11 5.08 -6.44
CA LEU A 193 7.69 5.52 -7.78
C LEU A 193 6.49 6.48 -7.71
N GLY A 194 5.51 6.15 -6.88
CA GLY A 194 4.37 7.03 -6.60
C GLY A 194 4.85 8.43 -6.20
N ASN A 195 5.74 8.50 -5.21
CA ASN A 195 6.32 9.77 -4.75
C ASN A 195 7.18 10.45 -5.81
N ALA A 196 7.97 9.69 -6.60
CA ALA A 196 8.77 10.25 -7.66
C ALA A 196 7.92 10.99 -8.70
N TYR A 197 6.75 10.44 -9.05
CA TYR A 197 5.79 11.07 -9.97
C TYR A 197 4.99 12.20 -9.32
N VAL A 198 4.73 12.19 -8.01
CA VAL A 198 4.12 13.33 -7.29
C VAL A 198 5.04 14.55 -7.33
N PHE A 199 6.34 14.38 -7.13
CA PHE A 199 7.28 15.49 -6.97
C PHE A 199 8.15 15.77 -8.21
N GLY A 200 8.00 15.00 -9.29
CA GLY A 200 8.86 15.10 -10.47
C GLY A 200 10.33 14.76 -10.19
N ASN A 201 10.60 13.88 -9.24
CA ASN A 201 11.97 13.52 -8.87
C ASN A 201 12.52 12.47 -9.84
N GLY A 202 13.40 12.88 -10.75
CA GLY A 202 14.05 11.98 -11.73
C GLY A 202 13.12 11.49 -12.85
N VAL A 203 11.85 11.85 -12.79
CA VAL A 203 10.81 11.69 -13.82
C VAL A 203 10.07 13.01 -13.99
N GLN A 204 9.32 13.16 -15.07
CA GLN A 204 8.38 14.26 -15.19
C GLN A 204 7.20 14.01 -14.23
N GLU A 205 6.76 15.06 -13.53
CA GLU A 205 5.57 15.01 -12.68
C GLU A 205 4.35 14.50 -13.46
N ASP A 206 3.64 13.53 -12.88
CA ASP A 206 2.45 12.92 -13.48
C ASP A 206 1.57 12.34 -12.37
N GLU A 207 0.56 13.12 -11.95
CA GLU A 207 -0.35 12.74 -10.87
C GLU A 207 -1.11 11.44 -11.18
N ALA A 208 -1.46 11.19 -12.45
CA ALA A 208 -2.20 9.98 -12.81
C ALA A 208 -1.35 8.72 -12.61
N LYS A 209 -0.08 8.77 -13.01
CA LYS A 209 0.88 7.70 -12.73
C LYS A 209 1.18 7.57 -11.24
N ALA A 210 1.32 8.68 -10.53
CA ALA A 210 1.51 8.67 -9.08
C ALA A 210 0.36 7.91 -8.39
N VAL A 211 -0.90 8.26 -8.71
CA VAL A 211 -2.08 7.57 -8.18
C VAL A 211 -2.10 6.09 -8.57
N GLU A 212 -1.70 5.73 -9.80
CA GLU A 212 -1.63 4.34 -10.23
C GLU A 212 -0.65 3.53 -9.35
N PHE A 213 0.57 4.01 -9.15
CA PHE A 213 1.58 3.34 -8.35
C PHE A 213 1.19 3.28 -6.87
N LEU A 214 0.72 4.39 -6.29
CA LEU A 214 0.26 4.44 -4.91
C LEU A 214 -0.96 3.53 -4.69
N ALA A 215 -1.91 3.46 -5.63
CA ALA A 215 -3.04 2.55 -5.54
C ALA A 215 -2.60 1.08 -5.54
N LYS A 216 -1.65 0.70 -6.40
CA LYS A 216 -1.09 -0.67 -6.41
C LYS A 216 -0.39 -1.02 -5.09
N ALA A 217 0.38 -0.10 -4.52
CA ALA A 217 1.03 -0.29 -3.22
C ALA A 217 0.00 -0.35 -2.07
N ALA A 218 -0.99 0.54 -2.08
CA ALA A 218 -2.07 0.60 -1.08
C ALA A 218 -2.92 -0.69 -1.07
N MET A 219 -3.25 -1.24 -2.23
CA MET A 219 -3.96 -2.53 -2.34
C MET A 219 -3.12 -3.72 -1.86
N GLN A 220 -1.80 -3.55 -1.73
CA GLN A 220 -0.88 -4.53 -1.15
C GLN A 220 -0.52 -4.24 0.31
N GLY A 221 -1.21 -3.30 0.96
CA GLY A 221 -1.06 -3.05 2.40
C GLY A 221 -0.04 -1.97 2.78
N HIS A 222 0.46 -1.17 1.83
CA HIS A 222 1.40 -0.10 2.16
C HIS A 222 0.70 1.11 2.79
N ALA A 223 0.83 1.27 4.10
CA ALA A 223 0.18 2.34 4.87
C ALA A 223 0.52 3.76 4.35
N GLY A 224 1.80 4.05 4.07
CA GLY A 224 2.19 5.35 3.51
C GLY A 224 1.54 5.67 2.15
N SER A 225 1.22 4.65 1.35
CA SER A 225 0.58 4.84 0.05
C SER A 225 -0.90 5.11 0.23
N ARG A 226 -1.54 4.43 1.20
CA ARG A 226 -2.90 4.77 1.65
C ARG A 226 -2.99 6.21 2.10
N HIS A 227 -2.07 6.66 2.97
CA HIS A 227 -2.01 8.04 3.42
C HIS A 227 -1.90 9.02 2.25
N ASN A 228 -0.95 8.80 1.33
CA ASN A 228 -0.72 9.70 0.20
C ASN A 228 -1.92 9.78 -0.74
N LEU A 229 -2.62 8.66 -0.99
CA LEU A 229 -3.88 8.69 -1.74
C LEU A 229 -4.94 9.52 -1.01
N GLY A 230 -5.04 9.39 0.32
CA GLY A 230 -5.92 10.22 1.14
C GLY A 230 -5.62 11.71 0.97
N TYR A 231 -4.35 12.09 1.00
CA TYR A 231 -3.90 13.46 0.77
C TYR A 231 -4.23 13.96 -0.65
N ILE A 232 -3.99 13.15 -1.69
CA ILE A 232 -4.32 13.52 -3.08
C ILE A 232 -5.83 13.72 -3.27
N GLU A 233 -6.67 12.84 -2.69
CA GLU A 233 -8.13 13.00 -2.73
C GLU A 233 -8.58 14.26 -1.98
N ALA A 234 -7.93 14.58 -0.85
CA ALA A 234 -8.19 15.80 -0.09
C ALA A 234 -7.90 17.06 -0.91
N GLN A 235 -6.78 17.10 -1.62
CA GLN A 235 -6.42 18.21 -2.50
C GLN A 235 -7.43 18.41 -3.64
N LYS A 236 -8.06 17.33 -4.09
CA LYS A 236 -9.14 17.36 -5.09
C LYS A 236 -10.51 17.74 -4.51
N GLY A 237 -10.62 17.92 -3.20
CA GLY A 237 -11.87 18.18 -2.50
C GLY A 237 -12.74 16.94 -2.28
N ASN A 238 -12.22 15.74 -2.56
CA ASN A 238 -12.94 14.47 -2.40
C ASN A 238 -12.84 13.95 -0.95
N ASN A 239 -13.40 14.72 -0.01
CA ASN A 239 -13.23 14.47 1.43
C ASN A 239 -13.67 13.07 1.88
N ASP A 240 -14.76 12.53 1.33
CA ASP A 240 -15.23 11.17 1.65
C ASP A 240 -14.21 10.10 1.24
N ARG A 241 -13.59 10.26 0.06
CA ARG A 241 -12.57 9.31 -0.44
C ARG A 241 -11.28 9.47 0.36
N ALA A 242 -10.89 10.71 0.64
CA ALA A 242 -9.75 11.01 1.49
C ALA A 242 -9.87 10.32 2.86
N LEU A 243 -11.02 10.47 3.51
CA LEU A 243 -11.28 9.90 4.83
C LEU A 243 -11.23 8.36 4.82
N ARG A 244 -11.75 7.69 3.79
CA ARG A 244 -11.65 6.23 3.65
C ARG A 244 -10.20 5.76 3.57
N HIS A 245 -9.37 6.45 2.78
CA HIS A 245 -7.94 6.14 2.67
C HIS A 245 -7.22 6.31 4.01
N LEU A 246 -7.46 7.43 4.68
CA LEU A 246 -6.84 7.74 5.97
C LEU A 246 -7.28 6.76 7.06
N LEU A 247 -8.55 6.34 7.10
CA LEU A 247 -9.04 5.35 8.07
C LEU A 247 -8.33 4.01 7.93
N ILE A 248 -8.14 3.53 6.70
CA ILE A 248 -7.41 2.29 6.44
C ILE A 248 -5.93 2.44 6.85
N SER A 249 -5.31 3.59 6.53
CA SER A 249 -3.93 3.88 6.94
C SER A 249 -3.76 3.93 8.47
N ALA A 250 -4.67 4.60 9.17
CA ALA A 250 -4.67 4.72 10.63
C ALA A 250 -4.75 3.35 11.32
N LYS A 251 -5.62 2.46 10.81
CA LYS A 251 -5.74 1.07 11.29
C LYS A 251 -4.48 0.23 11.07
N MET A 252 -3.57 0.65 10.19
CA MET A 252 -2.26 0.02 10.01
C MET A 252 -1.16 0.65 10.88
N GLY A 253 -1.52 1.56 11.78
CA GLY A 253 -0.61 2.22 12.71
C GLY A 253 -0.06 3.56 12.23
N ASP A 254 -0.65 4.19 11.20
CA ASP A 254 -0.16 5.50 10.70
C ASP A 254 -0.73 6.67 11.50
N ASN A 255 0.07 7.19 12.44
CA ASN A 255 -0.31 8.32 13.28
C ASN A 255 -0.56 9.61 12.48
N VAL A 256 0.12 9.80 11.34
CA VAL A 256 -0.11 11.01 10.51
C VAL A 256 -1.53 11.00 9.94
N SER A 257 -2.03 9.82 9.58
CA SER A 257 -3.44 9.67 9.18
C SER A 257 -4.41 9.94 10.32
N VAL A 258 -4.10 9.51 11.55
CA VAL A 258 -4.94 9.80 12.73
C VAL A 258 -5.05 11.32 12.96
N GLU A 259 -3.93 12.04 12.93
CA GLU A 259 -3.94 13.51 13.09
C GLU A 259 -4.67 14.21 11.93
N ASN A 260 -4.56 13.69 10.70
CA ASN A 260 -5.34 14.22 9.58
C ASN A 260 -6.84 13.99 9.76
N ILE A 261 -7.27 12.83 10.25
CA ILE A 261 -8.68 12.54 10.54
C ILE A 261 -9.21 13.43 11.67
N LYS A 262 -8.39 13.69 12.69
CA LYS A 262 -8.71 14.66 13.74
C LYS A 262 -8.92 16.06 13.16
N ASN A 263 -8.07 16.51 12.23
CA ASN A 263 -8.26 17.79 11.54
C ASN A 263 -9.58 17.81 10.73
N TYR A 264 -9.92 16.70 10.05
CA TYR A 264 -11.20 16.55 9.36
C TYR A 264 -12.38 16.64 10.32
N PHE A 265 -12.30 16.00 11.49
CA PHE A 265 -13.33 16.06 12.52
C PHE A 265 -13.52 17.49 13.05
N MET A 266 -12.42 18.18 13.36
CA MET A 266 -12.45 19.57 13.81
C MET A 266 -13.04 20.53 12.76
N ALA A 267 -12.86 20.21 11.48
CA ALA A 267 -13.44 20.96 10.36
C ALA A 267 -14.91 20.56 10.03
N GLY A 268 -15.50 19.60 10.74
CA GLY A 268 -16.85 19.08 10.45
C GLY A 268 -16.95 18.20 9.21
N LEU A 269 -15.82 17.72 8.69
CA LEU A 269 -15.72 16.85 7.49
C LEU A 269 -15.67 15.35 7.84
N ALA A 270 -15.45 15.01 9.12
CA ALA A 270 -15.56 13.64 9.64
C ALA A 270 -16.50 13.61 10.84
N THR A 271 -17.18 12.48 11.05
CA THR A 271 -18.02 12.29 12.23
C THR A 271 -17.20 11.88 13.45
N LYS A 272 -17.80 11.99 14.64
CA LYS A 272 -17.19 11.53 15.89
C LYS A 272 -16.86 10.04 15.84
N GLU A 273 -17.75 9.25 15.25
CA GLU A 273 -17.60 7.80 15.12
C GLU A 273 -16.41 7.45 14.23
N GLN A 274 -16.22 8.16 13.10
CA GLN A 274 -15.08 7.95 12.21
C GLN A 274 -13.76 8.31 12.89
N TYR A 275 -13.72 9.40 13.67
CA TYR A 275 -12.52 9.75 14.42
C TYR A 275 -12.22 8.71 15.53
N ALA A 276 -13.23 8.26 16.26
CA ALA A 276 -13.08 7.21 17.26
C ALA A 276 -12.61 5.89 16.64
N GLU A 277 -13.14 5.52 15.48
CA GLU A 277 -12.69 4.35 14.72
C GLU A 277 -11.21 4.44 14.35
N ALA A 278 -10.74 5.60 13.90
CA ALA A 278 -9.34 5.83 13.58
C ALA A 278 -8.42 5.68 14.80
N LEU A 279 -8.83 6.26 15.95
CA LEU A 279 -8.07 6.18 17.20
C LEU A 279 -7.98 4.74 17.72
N ASN A 280 -9.11 4.03 17.78
CA ASN A 280 -9.15 2.66 18.28
C ASN A 280 -8.33 1.74 17.37
N GLY A 281 -8.50 1.83 16.05
CA GLY A 281 -7.74 1.01 15.12
C GLY A 281 -6.23 1.28 15.16
N TYR A 282 -5.84 2.53 15.38
CA TYR A 282 -4.43 2.88 15.62
C TYR A 282 -3.92 2.30 16.93
N GLN A 283 -4.70 2.36 18.01
CA GLN A 283 -4.33 1.77 19.31
C GLN A 283 -4.16 0.26 19.21
N ASP A 284 -5.12 -0.45 18.60
CA ASP A 284 -5.04 -1.90 18.37
C ASP A 284 -3.74 -2.25 17.59
N ALA A 285 -3.46 -1.53 16.51
CA ALA A 285 -2.23 -1.74 15.73
C ALA A 285 -0.96 -1.49 16.56
N MET A 286 -0.94 -0.46 17.41
CA MET A 286 0.20 -0.17 18.28
C MET A 286 0.39 -1.25 19.35
N GLU A 287 -0.69 -1.78 19.92
CA GLU A 287 -0.65 -2.86 20.90
C GLU A 287 -0.03 -4.14 20.32
N GLU A 288 -0.40 -4.51 19.08
CA GLU A 288 0.18 -5.64 18.34
C GLU A 288 1.69 -5.46 18.06
N MET A 289 2.18 -4.22 18.06
CA MET A 289 3.57 -3.87 17.80
C MET A 289 4.41 -3.70 19.08
N MET A 290 3.84 -3.85 20.28
CA MET A 290 4.58 -3.68 21.53
C MET A 290 5.56 -4.83 21.79
N SER A 291 6.70 -4.50 22.39
CA SER A 291 7.70 -5.48 22.82
C SER A 291 8.62 -4.85 23.86
N HIS A 292 8.82 -5.55 24.97
CA HIS A 292 9.76 -5.15 26.02
C HIS A 292 11.15 -4.83 25.46
N ASP A 293 11.67 -5.66 24.55
CA ASP A 293 12.98 -5.45 23.95
C ASP A 293 13.03 -4.18 23.08
N ARG A 294 11.91 -3.81 22.44
CA ARG A 294 11.83 -2.57 21.64
C ARG A 294 11.80 -1.34 22.53
N GLU A 295 11.07 -1.38 23.65
CA GLU A 295 11.07 -0.30 24.65
C GLU A 295 12.46 -0.10 25.24
N GLU A 296 13.13 -1.20 25.59
CA GLU A 296 14.51 -1.15 26.08
C GLU A 296 15.46 -0.56 25.03
N ALA A 297 15.33 -0.96 23.76
CA ALA A 297 16.14 -0.40 22.68
C ALA A 297 15.89 1.08 22.44
N LYS A 298 14.65 1.54 22.53
CA LYS A 298 14.30 2.96 22.42
C LYS A 298 15.02 3.78 23.51
N ASN A 299 14.95 3.33 24.76
CA ASN A 299 15.64 3.99 25.87
C ASN A 299 17.17 4.00 25.69
N ALA A 300 17.74 2.92 25.16
CA ALA A 300 19.18 2.82 24.93
C ALA A 300 19.67 3.74 23.79
N TYR A 301 18.90 3.89 22.71
CA TYR A 301 19.28 4.71 21.55
C TYR A 301 18.91 6.20 21.69
N GLU A 302 17.94 6.57 22.54
CA GLU A 302 17.64 7.98 22.84
C GLU A 302 18.63 8.64 23.81
N LEU A 303 19.42 7.83 24.55
CA LEU A 303 20.40 8.28 25.55
C LEU A 303 21.86 8.27 25.04
N GLY A 304 22.11 7.81 23.81
CA GLY A 304 23.46 7.69 23.21
C GLY A 304 23.65 8.62 22.02
#